data_AF-A0A7W1W4Q8-F1
#
_entry.id   AF-A0A7W1W4Q8-F1
#
_cell.length_a   1.000
_cell.length_b   1.000
_cell.length_c   1.000
_cell.angle_alpha   90.00
_cell.angle_beta   90.00
_cell.angle_gamma   90.00
#
_symmetry.space_group_name_H-M   'P 1'
#
loop_
_entity.id
_entity.type
_entity.pdbx_description
1 polymer ?
#
loop_
_entity_poly.entity_id
_entity_poly.type
_entity_poly.pdbx_seq_one_letter_code
_entity_poly.pdbx_strand_id
1 'polypeptide(L)'
;MDFDFVDVRDASLTNPNQIAVYNLTNLREEIILGENSAVAGKAAAEYIECAVRLWREKKIDAIATAPISKRAIALGGYNFPGHTEFLADLTDTKEFAMSFFADKLRVVLLSTHVSLRAAIELVKKEKLVELIKFSHREISKLLKRDARIAVAGLNPHASENGMFGEEEASEIMPAIEECRKKFGIDVTGAFSPDTIFLRGFRGEFDAVVSCYHDQATIA
;
A
#
# COMPACT_ATOMS: atom_id res chain seq x y z
N MET A 1 -21.17 15.06 16.70
CA MET A 1 -19.98 15.80 17.17
C MET A 1 -19.94 17.07 16.35
N ASP A 2 -20.09 18.21 17.00
CA ASP A 2 -19.87 19.50 16.35
C ASP A 2 -18.37 19.74 16.32
N PHE A 3 -17.78 19.60 15.14
CA PHE A 3 -16.39 19.97 14.93
C PHE A 3 -16.33 21.46 14.62
N ASP A 4 -15.43 22.18 15.29
CA ASP A 4 -15.14 23.57 14.98
C ASP A 4 -14.15 23.61 13.80
N PHE A 5 -14.63 23.98 12.62
CA PHE A 5 -13.83 24.06 11.40
C PHE A 5 -13.23 25.46 11.24
N VAL A 6 -11.92 25.52 11.00
CA VAL A 6 -11.19 26.78 10.81
C VAL A 6 -10.51 26.78 9.46
N ASP A 7 -10.80 27.77 8.62
CA ASP A 7 -10.09 27.97 7.35
C ASP A 7 -8.67 28.46 7.64
N VAL A 8 -7.67 27.70 7.20
CA VAL A 8 -6.25 27.97 7.45
C VAL A 8 -5.48 28.14 6.15
N ARG A 9 -4.49 29.04 6.16
CA ARG A 9 -3.62 29.31 5.01
C ARG A 9 -2.22 28.69 5.14
N ASP A 10 -1.82 28.28 6.33
CA ASP A 10 -0.47 27.81 6.64
C ASP A 10 -0.42 26.44 7.34
N ALA A 11 -1.56 25.74 7.39
CA ALA A 11 -1.75 24.46 8.08
C ALA A 11 -1.45 24.48 9.59
N SER A 12 -1.43 25.68 10.21
CA SER A 12 -1.27 25.81 11.66
C SER A 12 -2.60 25.69 12.39
N LEU A 13 -2.59 25.05 13.57
CA LEU A 13 -3.73 24.99 14.49
C LEU A 13 -3.37 25.73 15.77
N THR A 14 -4.31 26.51 16.28
CA THR A 14 -4.18 27.18 17.59
C THR A 14 -4.83 26.36 18.72
N ASN A 15 -5.68 25.38 18.39
CA ASN A 15 -6.42 24.55 19.34
C ASN A 15 -6.54 23.09 18.85
N PRO A 16 -6.23 22.07 19.69
CA PRO A 16 -6.35 20.65 19.33
C PRO A 16 -7.77 20.15 19.07
N ASN A 17 -8.82 20.88 19.48
CA ASN A 17 -10.22 20.51 19.21
C ASN A 17 -10.78 21.08 17.89
N GLN A 18 -9.97 21.80 17.12
CA GLN A 18 -10.36 22.38 15.85
C GLN A 18 -9.93 21.50 14.67
N ILE A 19 -10.73 21.51 13.62
CA ILE A 19 -10.36 20.92 12.32
C ILE A 19 -9.91 22.05 11.39
N ALA A 20 -8.63 22.05 11.05
CA ALA A 20 -8.08 22.92 10.03
C ALA A 20 -8.59 22.51 8.64
N VAL A 21 -9.14 23.46 7.90
CA VAL A 21 -9.56 23.29 6.51
C VAL A 21 -8.66 24.16 5.64
N TYR A 22 -7.84 23.53 4.80
CA TYR A 22 -7.09 24.24 3.77
C TYR A 22 -7.96 24.42 2.53
N ASN A 23 -8.69 25.53 2.45
CA ASN A 23 -9.71 25.73 1.43
C ASN A 23 -9.12 26.23 0.10
N LEU A 24 -9.22 25.42 -0.96
CA LEU A 24 -8.79 25.77 -2.31
C LEU A 24 -9.78 26.64 -3.09
N THR A 25 -11.04 26.75 -2.65
CA THR A 25 -12.11 27.49 -3.36
C THR A 25 -12.29 27.05 -4.83
N ASN A 26 -11.98 25.78 -5.10
CA ASN A 26 -11.98 25.16 -6.43
C ASN A 26 -13.32 24.48 -6.77
N LEU A 27 -14.17 24.27 -5.77
CA LEU A 27 -15.55 23.82 -5.96
C LEU A 27 -16.48 25.05 -5.96
N ARG A 28 -16.84 25.54 -7.14
CA ARG A 28 -17.66 26.76 -7.32
C ARG A 28 -19.10 26.49 -7.77
N GLU A 29 -19.42 25.23 -8.03
CA GLU A 29 -20.72 24.77 -8.50
C GLU A 29 -21.30 23.77 -7.50
N GLU A 30 -22.63 23.66 -7.45
CA GLU A 30 -23.28 22.63 -6.64
C GLU A 30 -22.93 21.23 -7.17
N ILE A 31 -22.62 20.33 -6.23
CA ILE A 31 -22.41 18.92 -6.52
C ILE A 31 -23.66 18.13 -6.17
N ILE A 32 -24.09 17.26 -7.08
CA ILE A 32 -25.15 16.29 -6.81
C ILE A 32 -24.50 15.07 -6.15
N LEU A 33 -24.91 14.76 -4.93
CA LEU A 33 -24.38 13.63 -4.18
C LEU A 33 -24.68 12.31 -4.89
N GLY A 34 -23.67 11.43 -4.96
CA GLY A 34 -23.78 10.13 -5.62
C GLY A 34 -23.58 10.15 -7.14
N GLU A 35 -23.44 11.32 -7.75
CA GLU A 35 -23.22 11.45 -9.19
C GLU A 35 -21.78 11.84 -9.54
N ASN A 36 -21.26 11.26 -10.62
CA ASN A 36 -19.93 11.63 -11.12
C ASN A 36 -20.03 12.91 -11.96
N SER A 37 -19.29 13.96 -11.58
CA SER A 37 -19.17 15.20 -12.36
C SER A 37 -17.71 15.56 -12.62
N ALA A 38 -17.47 16.27 -13.72
CA ALA A 38 -16.13 16.77 -14.06
C ALA A 38 -15.60 17.75 -13.01
N VAL A 39 -16.47 18.60 -12.47
CA VAL A 39 -16.13 19.59 -11.43
C VAL A 39 -15.69 18.91 -10.14
N ALA A 40 -16.44 17.89 -9.66
CA ALA A 40 -16.06 17.14 -8.47
C ALA A 40 -14.77 16.36 -8.68
N GLY A 41 -14.60 15.74 -9.85
CA GLY A 41 -13.37 15.03 -10.22
C GLY A 41 -12.14 15.91 -10.25
N LYS A 42 -12.23 17.07 -10.91
CA LYS A 42 -11.14 18.05 -10.96
C LYS A 42 -10.78 18.54 -9.56
N ALA A 43 -11.79 18.89 -8.74
CA ALA A 43 -11.54 19.33 -7.38
C ALA A 43 -10.85 18.27 -6.52
N ALA A 44 -11.25 17.00 -6.63
CA ALA A 44 -10.61 15.90 -5.90
C ALA A 44 -9.15 15.68 -6.34
N ALA A 45 -8.84 15.84 -7.62
CA ALA A 45 -7.46 15.76 -8.09
C ALA A 45 -6.59 16.91 -7.54
N GLU A 46 -7.10 18.15 -7.58
CA GLU A 46 -6.41 19.33 -7.05
C GLU A 46 -6.19 19.24 -5.53
N TYR A 47 -7.07 18.56 -4.78
CA TYR A 47 -6.83 18.29 -3.36
C TYR A 47 -5.63 17.36 -3.13
N ILE A 48 -5.46 16.34 -3.98
CA ILE A 48 -4.30 15.44 -3.93
C ILE A 48 -3.03 16.21 -4.27
N GLU A 49 -3.04 17.00 -5.34
CA GLU A 49 -1.91 17.86 -5.73
C GLU A 49 -1.53 18.84 -4.61
N CYS A 50 -2.53 19.47 -3.98
CA CYS A 50 -2.31 20.37 -2.86
C CYS A 50 -1.73 19.64 -1.65
N ALA A 51 -2.22 18.44 -1.31
CA ALA A 51 -1.67 17.65 -0.22
C ALA A 51 -0.19 17.31 -0.46
N VAL A 52 0.17 16.88 -1.68
CA VAL A 52 1.57 16.62 -2.06
C VAL A 52 2.42 17.89 -1.99
N ARG A 53 1.90 19.03 -2.45
CA ARG A 53 2.58 20.32 -2.35
C ARG A 53 2.86 20.69 -0.88
N LEU A 54 1.86 20.61 -0.01
CA LEU A 54 2.02 20.91 1.42
C LEU A 54 3.02 19.97 2.10
N TRP A 55 3.03 18.69 1.71
CA TRP A 55 4.01 17.72 2.19
C TRP A 55 5.43 18.07 1.70
N ARG A 56 5.61 18.43 0.42
CA ARG A 56 6.90 18.90 -0.14
C ARG A 56 7.41 20.16 0.57
N GLU A 57 6.51 21.06 0.95
CA GLU A 57 6.80 22.27 1.72
C GLU A 57 7.03 22.02 3.23
N LYS A 58 6.96 20.75 3.68
CA LYS A 58 7.09 20.33 5.09
C LYS A 58 6.05 20.97 6.02
N LYS A 59 4.86 21.24 5.49
CA LYS A 59 3.71 21.76 6.27
C LYS A 59 2.89 20.66 6.92
N ILE A 60 3.00 19.43 6.40
CA ILE A 60 2.36 18.23 6.93
C ILE A 60 3.34 17.06 6.87
N ASP A 61 3.20 16.11 7.80
CA ASP A 61 4.09 14.94 7.89
C ASP A 61 3.61 13.74 7.07
N ALA A 62 2.29 13.63 6.83
CA ALA A 62 1.66 12.51 6.16
C ALA A 62 0.37 12.92 5.43
N ILE A 63 -0.06 12.07 4.50
CA ILE A 63 -1.31 12.23 3.75
C ILE A 63 -2.20 11.02 4.02
N ALA A 64 -3.40 11.26 4.54
CA ALA A 64 -4.48 10.28 4.59
C ALA A 64 -5.51 10.62 3.52
N THR A 65 -5.79 9.70 2.61
CA THR A 65 -6.68 9.95 1.47
C THR A 65 -8.08 9.43 1.73
N ALA A 66 -9.08 10.26 1.43
CA ALA A 66 -10.46 9.80 1.32
C ALA A 66 -10.66 9.01 0.00
N PRO A 67 -11.70 8.17 -0.09
CA PRO A 67 -12.05 7.48 -1.33
C PRO A 67 -12.34 8.48 -2.46
N ILE A 68 -11.94 8.14 -3.68
CA ILE A 68 -12.20 8.92 -4.90
C ILE A 68 -12.89 8.06 -5.96
N SER A 69 -13.66 8.71 -6.85
CA SER A 69 -14.19 8.07 -8.06
C SER A 69 -13.22 8.25 -9.22
N LYS A 70 -12.64 7.14 -9.70
CA LYS A 70 -11.76 7.12 -10.88
C LYS A 70 -12.45 7.71 -12.11
N ARG A 71 -13.76 7.47 -12.25
CA ARG A 71 -14.57 8.01 -13.35
C ARG A 71 -14.71 9.53 -13.24
N ALA A 72 -14.97 10.05 -12.05
CA ALA A 72 -15.04 11.51 -11.85
C ALA A 72 -13.69 12.17 -12.13
N ILE A 73 -12.59 11.65 -11.57
CA ILE A 73 -11.22 12.12 -11.82
C ILE A 73 -10.92 12.18 -13.33
N ALA A 74 -11.25 11.13 -14.08
CA ALA A 74 -11.09 11.10 -15.54
C ALA A 74 -11.92 12.17 -16.27
N LEU A 75 -13.18 12.38 -15.87
CA LEU A 75 -14.02 13.47 -16.40
C LEU A 75 -13.44 14.85 -16.10
N GLY A 76 -12.73 15.00 -14.97
CA GLY A 76 -12.02 16.21 -14.58
C GLY A 76 -10.72 16.46 -15.35
N GLY A 77 -10.34 15.56 -16.27
CA GLY A 77 -9.14 15.70 -17.11
C GLY A 77 -7.90 14.96 -16.60
N TYR A 78 -8.02 14.15 -15.56
CA TYR A 78 -6.91 13.43 -14.93
C TYR A 78 -6.98 11.93 -15.25
N ASN A 79 -6.00 11.40 -15.98
CA ASN A 79 -5.99 10.01 -16.41
C ASN A 79 -5.08 9.13 -15.53
N PHE A 80 -5.49 8.91 -14.28
CA PHE A 80 -4.78 8.03 -13.36
C PHE A 80 -5.64 6.83 -12.94
N PRO A 81 -5.05 5.62 -12.81
CA PRO A 81 -5.78 4.43 -12.39
C PRO A 81 -6.16 4.45 -10.91
N GLY A 82 -5.56 5.31 -10.09
CA GLY A 82 -5.87 5.43 -8.66
C GLY A 82 -4.92 6.39 -7.93
N HIS A 83 -5.09 6.47 -6.61
CA HIS A 83 -4.25 7.28 -5.73
C HIS A 83 -2.78 6.88 -5.80
N THR A 84 -2.48 5.57 -5.85
CA THR A 84 -1.10 5.08 -5.79
C THR A 84 -0.26 5.62 -6.94
N GLU A 85 -0.75 5.46 -8.17
CA GLU A 85 -0.04 5.90 -9.36
C GLU A 85 -0.03 7.42 -9.48
N PHE A 86 -1.10 8.09 -9.05
CA PHE A 86 -1.15 9.54 -9.07
C PHE A 86 -0.17 10.17 -8.08
N LEU A 87 -0.13 9.66 -6.83
CA LEU A 87 0.85 10.09 -5.83
C LEU A 87 2.27 9.79 -6.29
N ALA A 88 2.51 8.60 -6.86
CA ALA A 88 3.83 8.23 -7.35
C ALA A 88 4.35 9.16 -8.45
N ASP A 89 3.47 9.57 -9.38
CA ASP A 89 3.79 10.56 -10.41
C ASP A 89 4.12 11.93 -9.79
N LEU A 90 3.26 12.43 -8.91
CA LEU A 90 3.44 13.71 -8.22
C LEU A 90 4.66 13.74 -7.29
N THR A 91 5.17 12.60 -6.84
CA THR A 91 6.33 12.49 -5.94
C THR A 91 7.57 11.91 -6.61
N ASP A 92 7.58 11.76 -7.94
CA ASP A 92 8.68 11.19 -8.71
C ASP A 92 9.14 9.81 -8.16
N THR A 93 8.20 9.04 -7.63
CA THR A 93 8.44 7.77 -6.92
C THR A 93 8.34 6.59 -7.86
N LYS A 94 9.44 5.83 -7.96
CA LYS A 94 9.56 4.68 -8.86
C LYS A 94 9.18 3.36 -8.20
N GLU A 95 9.34 3.25 -6.90
CA GLU A 95 9.12 2.02 -6.14
C GLU A 95 8.03 2.27 -5.09
N PHE A 96 6.94 1.51 -5.17
CA PHE A 96 5.87 1.50 -4.18
C PHE A 96 5.28 0.09 -4.09
N ALA A 97 4.71 -0.24 -2.95
CA ALA A 97 3.97 -1.48 -2.75
C ALA A 97 2.74 -1.21 -1.88
N MET A 98 1.67 -1.97 -2.13
CA MET A 98 0.50 -1.96 -1.26
C MET A 98 0.80 -2.77 0.00
N SER A 99 0.44 -2.21 1.16
CA SER A 99 0.53 -2.93 2.42
C SER A 99 -0.67 -2.63 3.31
N PHE A 100 -1.14 -3.65 4.02
CA PHE A 100 -2.16 -3.55 5.06
C PHE A 100 -1.52 -3.58 6.44
N PHE A 101 -2.03 -2.73 7.33
CA PHE A 101 -1.60 -2.62 8.72
C PHE A 101 -2.83 -2.82 9.61
N ALA A 102 -2.79 -3.84 10.47
CA ALA A 102 -3.83 -4.14 11.44
C ALA A 102 -3.18 -4.54 12.78
N ASP A 103 -3.14 -3.59 13.73
CA ASP A 103 -2.45 -3.75 15.02
C ASP A 103 -1.00 -4.24 14.83
N LYS A 104 -0.74 -5.52 15.11
CA LYS A 104 0.59 -6.16 15.00
C LYS A 104 0.85 -6.78 13.64
N LEU A 105 -0.17 -6.99 12.83
CA LEU A 105 -0.05 -7.62 11.52
C LEU A 105 0.23 -6.57 10.45
N ARG A 106 1.31 -6.78 9.69
CA ARG A 106 1.65 -6.01 8.50
C ARG A 106 1.77 -6.98 7.33
N VAL A 107 1.03 -6.73 6.26
CA VAL A 107 1.06 -7.58 5.07
C VAL A 107 1.41 -6.74 3.86
N VAL A 108 2.40 -7.14 3.08
CA VAL A 108 2.82 -6.49 1.83
C VAL A 108 2.47 -7.41 0.66
N LEU A 109 1.90 -6.86 -0.41
CA LEU A 109 1.33 -7.64 -1.49
C LEU A 109 2.25 -7.69 -2.72
N LEU A 110 2.49 -8.88 -3.27
CA LEU A 110 3.17 -9.07 -4.54
C LEU A 110 2.31 -8.68 -5.73
N SER A 111 1.02 -9.00 -5.69
CA SER A 111 0.05 -8.59 -6.68
C SER A 111 -1.18 -8.02 -6.00
N THR A 112 -1.78 -7.00 -6.62
CA THR A 112 -2.95 -6.28 -6.10
C THR A 112 -4.17 -6.58 -6.96
N HIS A 113 -4.68 -5.62 -7.71
CA HIS A 113 -5.95 -5.71 -8.43
C HIS A 113 -5.76 -6.35 -9.82
N VAL A 114 -5.46 -7.65 -9.86
CA VAL A 114 -5.38 -8.47 -11.08
C VAL A 114 -6.22 -9.74 -10.92
N SER A 115 -6.52 -10.44 -12.02
CA SER A 115 -7.20 -11.74 -11.92
C SER A 115 -6.32 -12.75 -11.19
N LEU A 116 -6.93 -13.74 -10.53
CA LEU A 116 -6.16 -14.76 -9.79
C LEU A 116 -5.17 -15.51 -10.70
N ARG A 117 -5.53 -15.79 -11.95
CA ARG A 117 -4.60 -16.37 -12.94
C ARG A 117 -3.37 -15.46 -13.14
N ALA A 118 -3.59 -14.17 -13.39
CA ALA A 118 -2.49 -13.24 -13.57
C ALA A 118 -1.65 -13.10 -12.29
N ALA A 119 -2.29 -13.11 -11.11
CA ALA A 119 -1.60 -13.08 -9.83
C ALA A 119 -0.63 -14.27 -9.68
N ILE A 120 -1.07 -15.48 -10.03
CA ILE A 120 -0.24 -16.70 -10.05
C ILE A 120 0.97 -16.52 -10.97
N GLU A 121 0.75 -16.03 -12.20
CA GLU A 121 1.82 -15.80 -13.18
C GLU A 121 2.85 -14.74 -12.73
N LEU A 122 2.44 -13.81 -11.84
CA LEU A 122 3.30 -12.78 -11.28
C LEU A 122 4.19 -13.28 -10.14
N VAL A 123 3.96 -14.50 -9.63
CA VAL A 123 4.83 -15.13 -8.61
C VAL A 123 6.13 -15.56 -9.27
N LYS A 124 7.05 -14.61 -9.35
CA LYS A 124 8.38 -14.76 -9.96
C LYS A 124 9.48 -14.36 -9.00
N LYS A 125 10.58 -15.11 -9.04
CA LYS A 125 11.73 -14.93 -8.18
C LYS A 125 12.20 -13.48 -8.13
N GLU A 126 12.37 -12.85 -9.29
CA GLU A 126 12.91 -11.48 -9.39
C GLU A 126 11.99 -10.47 -8.69
N LYS A 127 10.68 -10.60 -8.91
CA LYS A 127 9.66 -9.74 -8.30
C LYS A 127 9.59 -9.93 -6.79
N LEU A 128 9.70 -11.17 -6.32
CA LEU A 128 9.77 -11.48 -4.89
C LEU A 128 11.03 -10.89 -4.25
N VAL A 129 12.19 -11.01 -4.89
CA VAL A 129 13.44 -10.40 -4.39
C VAL A 129 13.30 -8.88 -4.28
N GLU A 130 12.75 -8.23 -5.31
CA GLU A 130 12.49 -6.79 -5.30
C GLU A 130 11.55 -6.40 -4.14
N LEU A 131 10.44 -7.11 -4.00
CA LEU A 131 9.44 -6.82 -2.97
C LEU A 131 9.96 -7.10 -1.55
N ILE A 132 10.69 -8.19 -1.33
CA ILE A 132 11.26 -8.53 -0.03
C ILE A 132 12.28 -7.45 0.37
N LYS A 133 13.13 -7.01 -0.56
CA LYS A 133 14.08 -5.92 -0.30
C LYS A 133 13.37 -4.60 0.00
N PHE A 134 12.37 -4.25 -0.80
CA PHE A 134 11.56 -3.06 -0.58
C PHE A 134 10.88 -3.09 0.80
N SER A 135 10.22 -4.21 1.12
CA SER A 135 9.51 -4.42 2.38
C SER A 135 10.45 -4.35 3.57
N HIS A 136 11.59 -5.05 3.51
CA HIS A 136 12.60 -4.98 4.55
C HIS A 136 13.08 -3.54 4.75
N ARG A 137 13.45 -2.83 3.68
CA ARG A 137 13.90 -1.43 3.76
C ARG A 137 12.88 -0.52 4.44
N GLU A 138 11.63 -0.53 3.99
CA GLU A 138 10.61 0.40 4.50
C GLU A 138 10.13 0.04 5.91
N ILE A 139 9.94 -1.25 6.20
CA ILE A 139 9.54 -1.69 7.55
C ILE A 139 10.68 -1.49 8.55
N SER A 140 11.93 -1.71 8.15
CA SER A 140 13.08 -1.45 9.04
C SER A 140 13.19 0.02 9.43
N LYS A 141 12.94 0.96 8.49
CA LYS A 141 12.88 2.41 8.80
C LYS A 141 11.78 2.72 9.81
N LEU A 142 10.59 2.14 9.62
CA LEU A 142 9.45 2.33 10.53
C LEU A 142 9.77 1.83 11.95
N LEU A 143 10.42 0.66 12.05
CA LEU A 143 10.77 0.04 13.33
C LEU A 143 12.06 0.57 13.96
N LYS A 144 12.87 1.30 13.20
CA LYS A 144 14.22 1.75 13.59
C LYS A 144 15.16 0.58 13.98
N ARG A 145 14.98 -0.57 13.32
CA ARG A 145 15.82 -1.77 13.42
C ARG A 145 15.57 -2.68 12.22
N ASP A 146 16.40 -3.69 12.01
CA ASP A 146 16.17 -4.67 10.94
C ASP A 146 14.86 -5.44 11.14
N ALA A 147 14.04 -5.46 10.10
CA ALA A 147 12.73 -6.12 10.07
C ALA A 147 12.86 -7.59 9.66
N ARG A 148 12.14 -8.46 10.39
CA ARG A 148 11.98 -9.88 10.11
C ARG A 148 10.81 -10.07 9.16
N ILE A 149 11.08 -10.61 7.98
CA ILE A 149 10.09 -10.79 6.91
C ILE A 149 9.70 -12.26 6.82
N ALA A 150 8.41 -12.55 6.67
CA ALA A 150 7.93 -13.87 6.30
C ALA A 150 7.30 -13.85 4.92
N VAL A 151 7.39 -14.93 4.16
CA VAL A 151 6.79 -15.06 2.83
C VAL A 151 5.77 -16.20 2.84
N ALA A 152 4.55 -15.92 2.40
CA ALA A 152 3.52 -16.93 2.22
C ALA A 152 3.86 -17.81 1.01
N GLY A 153 3.47 -19.09 1.06
CA GLY A 153 3.38 -19.93 -0.13
C GLY A 153 2.29 -19.40 -1.07
N LEU A 154 2.37 -19.77 -2.35
CA LEU A 154 1.29 -19.56 -3.29
C LEU A 154 0.23 -20.65 -3.12
N ASN A 155 0.68 -21.89 -2.99
CA ASN A 155 -0.16 -23.08 -3.02
C ASN A 155 -0.61 -23.48 -1.60
N PRO A 156 -1.70 -24.27 -1.49
CA PRO A 156 -2.07 -24.89 -0.22
C PRO A 156 -0.87 -25.61 0.41
N HIS A 157 -0.68 -25.42 1.72
CA HIS A 157 0.40 -26.04 2.48
C HIS A 157 1.81 -25.72 1.95
N ALA A 158 1.97 -24.60 1.21
CA ALA A 158 3.19 -24.26 0.52
C ALA A 158 3.69 -25.42 -0.38
N SER A 159 2.79 -25.93 -1.22
CA SER A 159 2.98 -27.03 -2.17
C SER A 159 3.11 -28.44 -1.58
N GLU A 160 3.13 -28.62 -0.27
CA GLU A 160 3.26 -29.96 0.37
C GLU A 160 4.40 -30.79 -0.27
N ASN A 161 5.62 -30.24 -0.24
CA ASN A 161 6.81 -30.83 -0.87
C ASN A 161 6.67 -31.11 -2.38
N GLY A 162 5.89 -30.29 -3.08
CA GLY A 162 5.71 -30.37 -4.54
C GLY A 162 4.48 -31.14 -5.00
N MET A 163 3.65 -31.65 -4.06
CA MET A 163 2.41 -32.33 -4.42
C MET A 163 1.34 -31.39 -4.98
N PHE A 164 1.34 -30.11 -4.59
CA PHE A 164 0.29 -29.14 -4.96
C PHE A 164 0.77 -27.97 -5.82
N GLY A 165 1.94 -28.10 -6.45
CA GLY A 165 2.54 -27.06 -7.27
C GLY A 165 4.06 -27.06 -7.16
N GLU A 166 4.72 -26.21 -7.93
CA GLU A 166 6.18 -26.12 -7.98
C GLU A 166 6.70 -24.69 -7.76
N GLU A 167 5.81 -23.71 -7.67
CA GLU A 167 6.14 -22.28 -7.56
C GLU A 167 6.94 -21.97 -6.30
N GLU A 168 6.69 -22.67 -5.19
CA GLU A 168 7.51 -22.57 -3.98
C GLU A 168 8.96 -22.94 -4.25
N ALA A 169 9.22 -24.06 -4.92
CA ALA A 169 10.57 -24.56 -5.17
C ALA A 169 11.27 -23.80 -6.31
N SER A 170 10.52 -23.40 -7.34
CA SER A 170 11.08 -22.78 -8.55
C SER A 170 11.22 -21.25 -8.43
N GLU A 171 10.37 -20.57 -7.64
CA GLU A 171 10.32 -19.11 -7.60
C GLU A 171 10.51 -18.55 -6.18
N ILE A 172 9.75 -19.05 -5.19
CA ILE A 172 9.69 -18.44 -3.85
C ILE A 172 10.92 -18.74 -3.00
N MET A 173 11.28 -20.02 -2.85
CA MET A 173 12.46 -20.44 -2.09
C MET A 173 13.76 -19.86 -2.66
N PRO A 174 13.99 -19.86 -3.99
CA PRO A 174 15.13 -19.18 -4.58
C PRO A 174 15.20 -17.68 -4.28
N ALA A 175 14.05 -16.99 -4.22
CA ALA A 175 14.01 -15.57 -3.86
C ALA A 175 14.39 -15.34 -2.39
N ILE A 176 13.85 -16.15 -1.47
CA ILE A 176 14.17 -16.11 -0.04
C ILE A 176 15.67 -16.37 0.18
N GLU A 177 16.19 -17.42 -0.45
CA GLU A 177 17.62 -17.75 -0.34
C GLU A 177 18.52 -16.65 -0.88
N GLU A 178 18.15 -16.04 -2.01
CA GLU A 178 18.89 -14.92 -2.58
C GLU A 178 18.88 -13.71 -1.63
N CYS A 179 17.72 -13.35 -1.09
CA CYS A 179 17.57 -12.28 -0.09
C CYS A 179 18.44 -12.52 1.15
N ARG A 180 18.46 -13.75 1.68
CA ARG A 180 19.30 -14.12 2.82
C ARG A 180 20.79 -14.08 2.49
N LYS A 181 21.21 -14.78 1.43
CA LYS A 181 22.63 -15.00 1.11
C LYS A 181 23.31 -13.74 0.57
N LYS A 182 22.64 -12.98 -0.29
CA LYS A 182 23.22 -11.81 -0.95
C LYS A 182 23.01 -10.50 -0.19
N PHE A 183 21.91 -10.37 0.54
CA PHE A 183 21.50 -9.10 1.17
C PHE A 183 21.42 -9.17 2.69
N GLY A 184 21.62 -10.34 3.30
CA GLY A 184 21.59 -10.50 4.76
C GLY A 184 20.21 -10.24 5.39
N ILE A 185 19.13 -10.28 4.59
CA ILE A 185 17.78 -10.02 5.08
C ILE A 185 17.32 -11.22 5.90
N ASP A 186 16.81 -10.98 7.12
CA ASP A 186 16.10 -11.98 7.91
C ASP A 186 14.72 -12.25 7.30
N VAL A 187 14.71 -13.06 6.25
CA VAL A 187 13.50 -13.52 5.57
C VAL A 187 13.34 -15.03 5.69
N THR A 188 12.13 -15.47 6.03
CA THR A 188 11.78 -16.88 6.23
C THR A 188 10.50 -17.26 5.51
N GLY A 189 10.35 -18.55 5.23
CA GLY A 189 9.27 -19.11 4.41
C GLY A 189 9.82 -20.11 3.40
N ALA A 190 9.04 -20.51 2.39
CA ALA A 190 7.60 -20.22 2.25
C ALA A 190 6.81 -20.90 3.36
N PHE A 191 5.87 -20.20 4.00
CA PHE A 191 4.98 -20.81 4.99
C PHE A 191 3.59 -21.05 4.43
N SER A 192 2.90 -22.06 4.97
CA SER A 192 1.52 -22.33 4.58
C SER A 192 0.63 -21.09 4.75
N PRO A 193 -0.13 -20.68 3.72
CA PRO A 193 -0.94 -19.47 3.74
C PRO A 193 -1.99 -19.39 4.85
N ASP A 194 -2.53 -20.53 5.28
CA ASP A 194 -3.55 -20.64 6.32
C ASP A 194 -3.00 -20.43 7.75
N THR A 195 -1.69 -20.50 7.94
CA THR A 195 -1.04 -20.35 9.26
C THR A 195 -0.22 -19.08 9.39
N ILE A 196 0.38 -18.60 8.29
CA ILE A 196 1.37 -17.51 8.33
C ILE A 196 0.80 -16.21 8.89
N PHE A 197 -0.45 -15.86 8.59
CA PHE A 197 -1.04 -14.59 9.05
C PHE A 197 -1.31 -14.58 10.55
N LEU A 198 -1.79 -15.69 11.11
CA LEU A 198 -1.94 -15.84 12.56
C LEU A 198 -0.59 -15.73 13.28
N ARG A 199 0.47 -16.33 12.70
CA ARG A 199 1.84 -16.22 13.22
C ARG A 199 2.37 -14.79 13.14
N GLY A 200 2.10 -14.10 12.03
CA GLY A 200 2.39 -12.67 11.86
C GLY A 200 1.68 -11.81 12.90
N PHE A 201 0.39 -12.03 13.13
CA PHE A 201 -0.39 -11.33 14.16
C PHE A 201 0.14 -11.60 15.58
N ARG A 202 0.66 -12.81 15.84
CA ARG A 202 1.34 -13.16 17.10
C ARG A 202 2.73 -12.53 17.28
N GLY A 203 3.24 -11.83 16.27
CA GLY A 203 4.51 -11.10 16.34
C GLY A 203 5.75 -11.97 16.08
N GLU A 204 5.59 -13.17 15.51
CA GLU A 204 6.72 -14.00 15.07
C GLU A 204 7.55 -13.27 14.00
N PHE A 205 6.90 -12.43 13.20
CA PHE A 205 7.50 -11.64 12.13
C PHE A 205 7.05 -10.18 12.23
N ASP A 206 7.77 -9.29 11.56
CA ASP A 206 7.43 -7.87 11.53
C ASP A 206 6.56 -7.49 10.34
N ALA A 207 6.67 -8.24 9.24
CA ALA A 207 5.78 -8.17 8.09
C ALA A 207 5.70 -9.51 7.35
N VAL A 208 4.56 -9.75 6.69
CA VAL A 208 4.29 -10.90 5.83
C VAL A 208 4.19 -10.45 4.37
N VAL A 209 4.90 -11.11 3.46
CA VAL A 209 4.72 -10.96 2.02
C VAL A 209 3.66 -11.95 1.56
N SER A 210 2.58 -11.43 0.98
CA SER A 210 1.48 -12.17 0.38
C SER A 210 1.64 -12.25 -1.14
N CYS A 211 1.35 -13.40 -1.74
CA CYS A 211 1.46 -13.62 -3.19
C CYS A 211 0.35 -12.88 -3.96
N TYR A 212 -0.84 -12.75 -3.39
CA TYR A 212 -1.99 -12.11 -4.03
C TYR A 212 -2.88 -11.38 -3.03
N HIS A 213 -3.79 -10.55 -3.56
CA HIS A 213 -4.64 -9.66 -2.77
C HIS A 213 -5.51 -10.41 -1.76
N ASP A 214 -6.32 -11.35 -2.22
CA ASP A 214 -7.30 -12.03 -1.37
C ASP A 214 -6.66 -12.93 -0.30
N GLN A 215 -5.43 -13.39 -0.54
CA GLN A 215 -4.63 -14.08 0.47
C GLN A 215 -4.35 -13.19 1.69
N ALA A 216 -4.21 -11.88 1.48
CA ALA A 216 -3.95 -10.90 2.53
C ALA A 216 -5.23 -10.36 3.19
N THR A 217 -6.32 -10.23 2.45
CA THR A 217 -7.54 -9.54 2.93
C THR A 217 -8.57 -10.44 3.59
N ILE A 218 -8.50 -11.75 3.36
CA ILE A 218 -9.34 -12.74 4.06
C ILE A 218 -8.74 -13.10 5.44
N ALA A 219 -7.43 -12.97 5.57
CA ALA A 219 -6.65 -13.43 6.73
C ALA A 219 -6.91 -12.67 8.03
#